data_AF-A0A3A8B3V7-F1
#
_entry.id   AF-A0A3A8B3V7-F1
#
_cell.length_a   1.000
_cell.length_b   1.000
_cell.length_c   1.000
_cell.angle_alpha   90.00
_cell.angle_beta   90.00
_cell.angle_gamma   90.00
#
_symmetry.space_group_name_H-M   'P 1'
#
loop_
_entity.id
_entity.type
_entity.pdbx_description
1 polymer ?
#
loop_
_entity_poly.entity_id
_entity_poly.type
_entity_poly.pdbx_seq_one_letter_code
_entity_poly.pdbx_strand_id
1 'polypeptide(L)'
;MTQRTADDAGKFRKVSEIARLIYEGRDLHDALHRLTEGVCMHSAWTNSSIQALDIRRQVSRPIVRYDPNRPDTAVDILEWDAAGSPLGRIVETGQPLILRDASEQDDYPGFREDARRRGYRTVVMIPLRFADEEGRPIVFTVISDEVQEVDDAEMGFLRCLVDLADIAVRRMQILERESRETQNLRNILVNLTTALATTLDADRADDLFRALSHLFPSGWFAVDLTSGQALFDPSRPPPGLDDTISALPESLIGYCLQNDGTGAGRNVRISLDGITTHSARMKSLTIDNTPVGALFLLVEGDLSPHEEIAAQAGQFALSTLILRGYLAFRLRGHSAQRLMKRLFAGEDASLTELQEEAAILDFPMNVEMRLLAISTPEHRRPTDSAHSLVLRKAQQQFGQAISCVIDGTIFILLHDGDMLDETTGRDAFLQAIRTVLSGRPLIVQSQPITAPGQIAAAYDLCRRNLQVAESMRAEGWIARRRLGAVPAFMASIGDTVAQEFLAETIAPIAEGGSSKGRTAIETLSAFLASGRRQQETADTLEIHVSTLRYRLERLSERHGLDLTDPDQCFELELALRLYQLRNSYQT
;
A
#
# COMPACT_ATOMS: atom_id res chain seq x y z
N MET A 1 8.62 -71.30 32.37
CA MET A 1 8.20 -70.19 31.49
C MET A 1 7.06 -69.35 32.08
N THR A 2 6.15 -69.91 32.89
CA THR A 2 4.94 -69.25 33.40
C THR A 2 5.15 -68.14 34.45
N GLN A 3 6.24 -68.19 35.24
CA GLN A 3 6.50 -67.22 36.32
C GLN A 3 7.16 -65.92 35.80
N ARG A 4 8.04 -66.03 34.79
CA ARG A 4 8.72 -64.89 34.15
C ARG A 4 7.74 -64.03 33.34
N THR A 5 6.78 -64.67 32.65
CA THR A 5 5.70 -63.98 31.92
C THR A 5 4.71 -63.24 32.82
N ALA A 6 4.51 -63.71 34.06
CA ALA A 6 3.64 -63.05 35.03
C ALA A 6 4.30 -61.81 35.65
N ASP A 7 5.61 -61.86 35.87
CA ASP A 7 6.42 -60.74 36.37
C ASP A 7 6.56 -59.63 35.32
N ASP A 8 6.78 -60.00 34.05
CA ASP A 8 6.81 -59.05 32.92
C ASP A 8 5.47 -58.31 32.76
N ALA A 9 4.33 -59.03 32.84
CA ALA A 9 2.99 -58.43 32.76
C ALA A 9 2.70 -57.46 33.93
N GLY A 10 3.27 -57.73 35.11
CA GLY A 10 3.22 -56.84 36.27
C GLY A 10 4.01 -55.55 36.04
N LYS A 11 5.22 -55.64 35.47
CA LYS A 11 6.04 -54.47 35.12
C LYS A 11 5.37 -53.60 34.05
N PHE A 12 4.75 -54.18 33.02
CA PHE A 12 4.02 -53.40 32.01
C PHE A 12 2.83 -52.62 32.60
N ARG A 13 2.09 -53.21 33.56
CA ARG A 13 1.01 -52.50 34.26
C ARG A 13 1.53 -51.29 35.04
N LYS A 14 2.65 -51.48 35.76
CA LYS A 14 3.34 -50.42 36.51
C LYS A 14 3.81 -49.28 35.60
N VAL A 15 4.43 -49.59 34.45
CA VAL A 15 4.81 -48.57 33.46
C VAL A 15 3.59 -47.78 33.00
N SER A 16 2.48 -48.46 32.69
CA SER A 16 1.26 -47.79 32.24
C SER A 16 0.64 -46.88 33.30
N GLU A 17 0.69 -47.27 34.58
CA GLU A 17 0.20 -46.45 35.70
C GLU A 17 1.05 -45.19 35.88
N ILE A 18 2.38 -45.34 35.90
CA ILE A 18 3.31 -44.20 36.02
C ILE A 18 3.21 -43.28 34.80
N ALA A 19 3.13 -43.84 33.58
CA ALA A 19 2.98 -43.06 32.36
C ALA A 19 1.72 -42.18 32.38
N ARG A 20 0.62 -42.72 32.90
CA ARG A 20 -0.62 -41.97 33.07
C ARG A 20 -0.46 -40.83 34.06
N LEU A 21 0.20 -41.07 35.20
CA LEU A 21 0.48 -40.03 36.19
C LEU A 21 1.30 -38.88 35.56
N ILE A 22 2.38 -39.20 34.84
CA ILE A 22 3.22 -38.20 34.17
C ILE A 22 2.41 -37.38 33.17
N TYR A 23 1.55 -38.04 32.38
CA TYR A 23 0.74 -37.38 31.35
C TYR A 23 -0.38 -36.50 31.93
N GLU A 24 -0.86 -36.79 33.15
CA GLU A 24 -1.82 -35.95 33.88
C GLU A 24 -1.16 -34.74 34.57
N GLY A 25 0.16 -34.56 34.44
CA GLY A 25 0.89 -33.42 34.97
C GLY A 25 0.46 -32.09 34.34
N ARG A 26 0.34 -31.03 35.16
CA ARG A 26 -0.08 -29.70 34.71
C ARG A 26 1.05 -28.86 34.10
N ASP A 27 2.26 -29.04 34.62
CA ASP A 27 3.46 -28.31 34.26
C ASP A 27 4.67 -29.23 34.39
N LEU A 28 5.86 -28.74 33.99
CA LEU A 28 7.11 -29.49 34.06
C LEU A 28 7.37 -30.03 35.47
N HIS A 29 7.21 -29.20 36.50
CA HIS A 29 7.51 -29.58 37.88
C HIS A 29 6.58 -30.69 38.38
N ASP A 30 5.28 -30.59 38.12
CA ASP A 30 4.27 -31.59 38.48
C ASP A 30 4.53 -32.93 37.76
N ALA A 31 4.88 -32.89 36.47
CA ALA A 31 5.22 -34.08 35.71
C ALA A 31 6.47 -34.81 36.26
N LEU A 32 7.51 -34.03 36.61
CA LEU A 32 8.73 -34.55 37.23
C LEU A 32 8.46 -35.13 38.63
N HIS A 33 7.62 -34.47 39.44
CA HIS A 33 7.20 -34.97 40.74
C HIS A 33 6.48 -36.32 40.63
N ARG A 34 5.53 -36.42 39.70
CA ARG A 34 4.77 -37.64 39.46
C ARG A 34 5.61 -38.79 38.93
N LEU A 35 6.65 -38.51 38.15
CA LEU A 35 7.66 -39.50 37.79
C LEU A 35 8.38 -40.03 39.04
N THR A 36 8.89 -39.14 39.90
CA THR A 36 9.60 -39.54 41.12
C THR A 36 8.71 -40.31 42.11
N GLU A 37 7.49 -39.84 42.31
CA GLU A 37 6.49 -40.50 43.15
C GLU A 37 6.08 -41.87 42.58
N GLY A 38 5.71 -41.92 41.31
CA GLY A 38 5.25 -43.14 40.65
C GLY A 38 6.32 -44.25 40.65
N VAL A 39 7.59 -43.90 40.47
CA VAL A 39 8.67 -44.89 40.55
C VAL A 39 8.73 -45.49 41.94
N CYS A 40 8.72 -44.69 43.01
CA CYS A 40 8.82 -45.22 44.37
C CYS A 40 7.57 -46.00 44.79
N MET A 41 6.38 -45.59 44.35
CA MET A 41 5.12 -46.27 44.69
C MET A 41 4.94 -47.62 43.98
N HIS A 42 5.50 -47.78 42.78
CA HIS A 42 5.24 -48.95 41.93
C HIS A 42 6.48 -49.84 41.72
N SER A 43 7.63 -49.54 42.32
CA SER A 43 8.88 -50.32 42.19
C SER A 43 9.54 -50.64 43.54
N ALA A 44 10.72 -51.26 43.51
CA ALA A 44 11.51 -51.57 44.70
C ALA A 44 12.43 -50.42 45.15
N TRP A 45 12.39 -49.27 44.46
CA TRP A 45 13.20 -48.10 44.77
C TRP A 45 12.61 -47.36 45.98
N THR A 46 13.43 -47.11 46.99
CA THR A 46 12.97 -46.51 48.26
C THR A 46 12.89 -44.99 48.19
N ASN A 47 13.64 -44.35 47.28
CA ASN A 47 13.60 -42.91 47.08
C ASN A 47 14.01 -42.58 45.64
N SER A 48 13.49 -41.48 45.11
CA SER A 48 13.91 -40.95 43.83
C SER A 48 13.96 -39.43 43.82
N SER A 49 14.76 -38.90 42.91
CA SER A 49 14.97 -37.46 42.78
C SER A 49 15.37 -37.07 41.37
N ILE A 50 15.18 -35.80 41.04
CA ILE A 50 15.64 -35.19 39.81
C ILE A 50 16.46 -33.96 40.19
N GLN A 51 17.68 -33.88 39.65
CA GLN A 51 18.62 -32.82 39.97
C GLN A 51 19.03 -32.08 38.69
N ALA A 52 19.05 -30.75 38.73
CA ALA A 52 19.64 -29.91 37.71
C ALA A 52 21.12 -29.67 38.01
N LEU A 53 21.95 -29.71 36.97
CA LEU A 53 23.37 -29.40 37.08
C LEU A 53 23.64 -28.00 36.50
N ASP A 54 24.08 -27.08 37.35
CA ASP A 54 24.63 -25.79 36.91
C ASP A 54 26.10 -26.00 36.50
N ILE A 55 26.34 -26.17 35.20
CA ILE A 55 27.68 -26.38 34.64
C ILE A 55 28.61 -25.19 34.94
N ARG A 56 28.08 -23.95 35.01
CA ARG A 56 28.92 -22.76 35.23
C ARG A 56 29.42 -22.69 36.66
N ARG A 57 28.56 -23.02 37.61
CA ARG A 57 28.89 -23.03 39.04
C ARG A 57 29.46 -24.35 39.52
N GLN A 58 29.45 -25.39 38.69
CA GLN A 58 29.85 -26.75 39.03
C GLN A 58 29.09 -27.25 40.28
N VAL A 59 27.79 -26.97 40.36
CA VAL A 59 26.95 -27.44 41.46
C VAL A 59 25.68 -28.10 40.94
N SER A 60 25.24 -29.16 41.61
CA SER A 60 23.92 -29.75 41.34
C SER A 60 22.89 -29.32 42.38
N ARG A 61 21.65 -29.11 41.93
CA ARG A 61 20.52 -28.66 42.74
C ARG A 61 19.33 -29.59 42.55
N PRO A 62 18.67 -30.05 43.63
CA PRO A 62 17.45 -30.85 43.48
C PRO A 62 16.31 -29.99 42.91
N ILE A 63 15.64 -30.49 41.87
CA ILE A 63 14.39 -29.92 41.34
C ILE A 63 13.21 -30.57 42.05
N VAL A 64 13.21 -31.90 42.11
CA VAL A 64 12.17 -32.67 42.80
C VAL A 64 12.82 -33.86 43.53
N ARG A 65 12.24 -34.24 44.66
CA ARG A 65 12.61 -35.44 45.42
C ARG A 65 11.36 -36.05 46.01
N TYR A 66 11.29 -37.37 46.00
CA TYR A 66 10.25 -38.13 46.64
C TYR A 66 10.84 -39.23 47.52
N ASP A 67 10.46 -39.22 48.80
CA ASP A 67 10.87 -40.20 49.81
C ASP A 67 9.63 -40.57 50.65
N PRO A 68 9.00 -41.74 50.41
CA PRO A 68 7.77 -42.14 51.09
C PRO A 68 7.94 -42.33 52.60
N ASN A 69 9.17 -42.61 53.05
CA ASN A 69 9.48 -42.80 54.46
C ASN A 69 9.85 -41.48 55.18
N ARG A 70 10.04 -40.40 54.42
CA ARG A 70 10.35 -39.05 54.93
C ARG A 70 9.61 -37.96 54.12
N PRO A 71 8.27 -37.91 54.22
CA PRO A 71 7.47 -36.99 53.42
C PRO A 71 7.67 -35.50 53.76
N ASP A 72 8.28 -35.18 54.92
CA ASP A 72 8.27 -33.82 55.49
C ASP A 72 9.66 -33.27 55.89
N THR A 73 10.76 -33.85 55.37
CA THR A 73 12.06 -33.21 55.52
C THR A 73 12.15 -32.02 54.57
N ALA A 74 11.95 -30.82 55.13
CA ALA A 74 12.44 -29.57 54.57
C ALA A 74 13.81 -29.82 53.93
N VAL A 75 13.95 -29.42 52.67
CA VAL A 75 15.11 -29.66 51.84
C VAL A 75 16.37 -29.24 52.59
N ASP A 76 17.17 -30.19 53.09
CA ASP A 76 18.60 -29.97 53.20
C ASP A 76 19.06 -29.79 51.75
N ILE A 77 19.02 -28.55 51.25
CA ILE A 77 19.51 -28.17 49.91
C ILE A 77 21.03 -28.29 50.00
N LEU A 78 21.53 -29.53 49.98
CA LEU A 78 22.91 -29.80 49.69
C LEU A 78 23.05 -29.58 48.19
N GLU A 79 23.48 -28.37 47.84
CA GLU A 79 24.19 -28.17 46.58
C GLU A 79 25.39 -29.11 46.61
N TRP A 80 25.46 -30.02 45.64
CA TRP A 80 26.61 -30.91 45.53
C TRP A 80 27.63 -30.27 44.63
N ASP A 81 28.89 -30.29 45.05
CA ASP A 81 30.01 -30.07 44.15
C ASP A 81 29.96 -31.12 43.02
N ALA A 82 29.83 -30.65 41.79
CA ALA A 82 29.72 -31.47 40.60
C ALA A 82 31.01 -32.25 40.32
N ALA A 83 32.17 -31.73 40.72
CA ALA A 83 33.47 -32.36 40.51
C ALA A 83 33.66 -33.61 41.40
N GLY A 84 33.03 -33.63 42.58
CA GLY A 84 33.04 -34.76 43.51
C GLY A 84 31.84 -35.70 43.40
N SER A 85 30.97 -35.47 42.42
CA SER A 85 29.68 -36.17 42.27
C SER A 85 29.65 -37.01 40.97
N PRO A 86 28.98 -38.19 40.99
CA PRO A 86 28.77 -38.97 39.78
C PRO A 86 27.96 -38.22 38.70
N LEU A 87 27.21 -37.19 39.08
CA LEU A 87 26.34 -36.39 38.21
C LEU A 87 27.10 -35.68 37.08
N GLY A 88 28.30 -35.15 37.35
CA GLY A 88 29.10 -34.46 36.34
C GLY A 88 29.45 -35.39 35.18
N ARG A 89 29.93 -36.60 35.50
CA ARG A 89 30.26 -37.64 34.52
C ARG A 89 29.04 -38.08 33.70
N ILE A 90 27.86 -38.13 34.30
CA ILE A 90 26.62 -38.54 33.60
C ILE A 90 26.21 -37.48 32.57
N VAL A 91 26.30 -36.20 32.92
CA VAL A 91 26.02 -35.11 31.99
C VAL A 91 27.06 -35.05 30.87
N GLU A 92 28.34 -35.30 31.18
CA GLU A 92 29.42 -35.36 30.18
C GLU A 92 29.28 -36.53 29.21
N THR A 93 28.97 -37.73 29.72
CA THR A 93 28.92 -38.95 28.91
C THR A 93 27.57 -39.19 28.26
N GLY A 94 26.49 -38.61 28.81
CA GLY A 94 25.11 -38.87 28.42
C GLY A 94 24.66 -40.32 28.66
N GLN A 95 25.41 -41.10 29.44
CA GLN A 95 25.12 -42.51 29.70
C GLN A 95 24.60 -42.71 31.14
N PRO A 96 23.64 -43.64 31.35
CA PRO A 96 23.24 -44.03 32.70
C PRO A 96 24.41 -44.60 33.50
N LEU A 97 24.39 -44.36 34.82
CA LEU A 97 25.38 -44.89 35.76
C LEU A 97 24.68 -45.68 36.86
N ILE A 98 25.23 -46.86 37.16
CA ILE A 98 24.76 -47.73 38.23
C ILE A 98 25.87 -47.86 39.27
N LEU A 99 25.58 -47.46 40.50
CA LEU A 99 26.42 -47.73 41.66
C LEU A 99 25.78 -48.87 42.44
N ARG A 100 26.35 -50.08 42.32
CA ARG A 100 25.85 -51.28 43.01
C ARG A 100 25.79 -51.06 44.52
N ASP A 101 26.84 -50.46 45.07
CA ASP A 101 26.91 -50.05 46.47
C ASP A 101 27.65 -48.72 46.60
N ALA A 102 26.89 -47.62 46.73
CA ALA A 102 27.37 -46.26 46.93
C ALA A 102 28.22 -46.10 48.20
N SER A 103 28.03 -46.95 49.21
CA SER A 103 28.78 -46.90 50.47
C SER A 103 30.20 -47.47 50.36
N GLU A 104 30.51 -48.11 49.23
CA GLU A 104 31.80 -48.72 48.90
C GLU A 104 32.46 -48.09 47.64
N GLN A 105 31.97 -46.93 47.14
CA GLN A 105 32.55 -46.28 45.95
C GLN A 105 33.72 -45.35 46.29
N ASP A 106 34.90 -45.64 45.74
CA ASP A 106 36.12 -44.83 45.96
C ASP A 106 36.25 -43.61 45.04
N ASP A 107 35.62 -43.65 43.87
CA ASP A 107 35.67 -42.55 42.89
C ASP A 107 34.92 -41.29 43.35
N TYR A 108 34.01 -41.42 44.32
CA TYR A 108 33.13 -40.34 44.78
C TYR A 108 33.08 -40.24 46.33
N PRO A 109 34.15 -39.77 46.99
CA PRO A 109 34.26 -39.81 48.45
C PRO A 109 33.14 -39.07 49.20
N GLY A 110 32.69 -37.91 48.68
CA GLY A 110 31.59 -37.14 49.27
C GLY A 110 30.24 -37.84 49.14
N PHE A 111 30.02 -38.51 48.00
CA PHE A 111 28.80 -39.28 47.75
C PHE A 111 28.74 -40.56 48.60
N ARG A 112 29.89 -41.21 48.81
CA ARG A 112 30.02 -42.39 49.69
C ARG A 112 29.73 -42.07 51.15
N GLU A 113 30.25 -40.96 51.65
CA GLU A 113 30.02 -40.56 53.05
C GLU A 113 28.55 -40.22 53.29
N ASP A 114 27.89 -39.57 52.32
CA ASP A 114 26.43 -39.34 52.40
C ASP A 114 25.64 -40.66 52.33
N ALA A 115 26.06 -41.61 51.49
CA ALA A 115 25.46 -42.94 51.40
C ALA A 115 25.49 -43.67 52.74
N ARG A 116 26.65 -43.65 53.43
CA ARG A 116 26.81 -44.24 54.77
C ARG A 116 25.97 -43.52 55.82
N ARG A 117 25.96 -42.19 55.79
CA ARG A 117 25.22 -41.36 56.74
C ARG A 117 23.70 -41.52 56.59
N ARG A 118 23.20 -41.58 55.35
CA ARG A 118 21.77 -41.65 55.04
C ARG A 118 21.26 -43.08 54.85
N GLY A 119 22.16 -44.07 54.82
CA GLY A 119 21.83 -45.49 54.78
C GLY A 119 21.38 -46.00 53.42
N TYR A 120 21.69 -45.31 52.32
CA TYR A 120 21.40 -45.82 50.98
C TYR A 120 22.60 -46.60 50.40
N ARG A 121 22.31 -47.64 49.62
CA ARG A 121 23.28 -48.58 49.06
C ARG A 121 23.27 -48.52 47.55
N THR A 122 22.23 -49.00 46.87
CA THR A 122 22.21 -48.97 45.39
C THR A 122 21.69 -47.64 44.86
N VAL A 123 22.36 -47.10 43.83
CA VAL A 123 21.97 -45.85 43.16
C VAL A 123 22.01 -46.03 41.64
N VAL A 124 20.94 -45.66 40.96
CA VAL A 124 20.89 -45.59 39.49
C VAL A 124 20.59 -44.16 39.09
N MET A 125 21.39 -43.63 38.18
CA MET A 125 21.25 -42.27 37.66
C MET A 125 21.12 -42.32 36.14
N ILE A 126 20.13 -41.62 35.60
CA ILE A 126 19.79 -41.61 34.17
C ILE A 126 19.66 -40.15 33.72
N PRO A 127 20.40 -39.72 32.68
CA PRO A 127 20.23 -38.38 32.13
C PRO A 127 18.88 -38.26 31.41
N LEU A 128 18.16 -37.18 31.67
CA LEU A 128 16.96 -36.82 30.91
C LEU A 128 17.37 -36.04 29.65
N ARG A 129 16.62 -36.21 28.55
CA ARG A 129 16.94 -35.61 27.23
C ARG A 129 16.38 -34.21 27.02
N PHE A 130 15.78 -33.63 28.05
CA PHE A 130 15.29 -32.25 28.09
C PHE A 130 15.96 -31.51 29.26
N ALA A 131 15.97 -30.19 29.17
CA ALA A 131 16.51 -29.32 30.20
C ALA A 131 15.40 -28.80 31.14
N ASP A 132 15.80 -28.24 32.28
CA ASP A 132 14.88 -27.48 33.13
C ASP A 132 14.48 -26.12 32.52
N GLU A 133 13.67 -25.33 33.23
CA GLU A 133 13.20 -24.01 32.79
C GLU A 133 14.34 -23.01 32.50
N GLU A 134 15.51 -23.18 33.12
CA GLU A 134 16.69 -22.35 32.93
C GLU A 134 17.65 -22.91 31.86
N GLY A 135 17.30 -24.03 31.22
CA GLY A 135 18.13 -24.68 30.20
C GLY A 135 19.27 -25.53 30.77
N ARG A 136 19.23 -25.90 32.06
CA ARG A 136 20.23 -26.75 32.72
C ARG A 136 19.94 -28.24 32.44
N PRO A 137 20.97 -29.06 32.23
CA PRO A 137 20.80 -30.51 32.12
C PRO A 137 20.33 -31.10 33.45
N ILE A 138 19.45 -32.09 33.36
CA ILE A 138 18.82 -32.72 34.51
C ILE A 138 19.00 -34.23 34.51
N VAL A 139 19.17 -34.80 35.69
CA VAL A 139 19.43 -36.23 35.92
C VAL A 139 18.38 -36.79 36.85
N PHE A 140 17.77 -37.91 36.45
CA PHE A 140 16.85 -38.70 37.25
C PHE A 140 17.63 -39.77 38.04
N THR A 141 17.41 -39.81 39.34
CA THR A 141 18.15 -40.68 40.27
C THR A 141 17.15 -41.49 41.08
N VAL A 142 17.37 -42.80 41.17
CA VAL A 142 16.65 -43.71 42.05
C VAL A 142 17.63 -44.39 43.01
N ILE A 143 17.22 -44.55 44.26
CA ILE A 143 18.06 -45.11 45.32
C ILE A 143 17.32 -46.19 46.12
N SER A 144 18.10 -47.14 46.64
CA SER A 144 17.65 -48.21 47.53
C SER A 144 18.54 -48.23 48.78
N ASP A 145 17.98 -48.58 49.93
CA ASP A 145 18.71 -48.81 51.19
C ASP A 145 19.33 -50.22 51.27
N GLU A 146 18.93 -51.12 50.38
CA GLU A 146 19.55 -52.44 50.19
C GLU A 146 20.40 -52.49 48.92
N VAL A 147 21.36 -53.43 48.88
CA VAL A 147 22.14 -53.73 47.67
C VAL A 147 21.26 -54.53 46.71
N GLN A 148 20.75 -53.88 45.67
CA GLN A 148 19.90 -54.47 44.64
C GLN A 148 20.73 -54.85 43.40
N GLU A 149 20.40 -55.99 42.77
CA GLU A 149 20.90 -56.30 41.43
C GLU A 149 20.02 -55.62 40.39
N VAL A 150 20.64 -54.74 39.60
CA VAL A 150 19.96 -53.99 38.54
C VAL A 150 20.22 -54.71 37.22
N ASP A 151 19.29 -55.61 36.84
CA ASP A 151 19.37 -56.37 35.60
C ASP A 151 18.91 -55.56 34.37
N ASP A 152 19.05 -56.15 33.18
CA ASP A 152 18.65 -55.50 31.92
C ASP A 152 17.15 -55.16 31.89
N ALA A 153 16.32 -55.94 32.58
CA ALA A 153 14.88 -55.71 32.65
C ALA A 153 14.55 -54.49 33.52
N GLU A 154 15.22 -54.33 34.66
CA GLU A 154 15.07 -53.16 35.53
C GLU A 154 15.64 -51.90 34.89
N MET A 155 16.79 -51.98 34.24
CA MET A 155 17.31 -50.86 33.44
C MET A 155 16.37 -50.50 32.28
N GLY A 156 15.78 -51.50 31.62
CA GLY A 156 14.79 -51.30 30.58
C GLY A 156 13.53 -50.58 31.11
N PHE A 157 13.06 -50.96 32.29
CA PHE A 157 11.94 -50.30 32.98
C PHE A 157 12.23 -48.82 33.26
N LEU A 158 13.36 -48.51 33.92
CA LEU A 158 13.72 -47.13 34.25
C LEU A 158 13.95 -46.25 33.02
N ARG A 159 14.61 -46.79 31.98
CA ARG A 159 14.78 -46.09 30.69
C ARG A 159 13.44 -45.81 30.02
N CYS A 160 12.51 -46.77 30.04
CA CYS A 160 11.18 -46.57 29.46
C CYS A 160 10.42 -45.43 30.16
N LEU A 161 10.51 -45.33 31.49
CA LEU A 161 9.89 -44.22 32.23
C LEU A 161 10.52 -42.87 31.88
N VAL A 162 11.84 -42.82 31.74
CA VAL A 162 12.57 -41.62 31.31
C VAL A 162 12.18 -41.20 29.89
N ASP A 163 12.10 -42.14 28.95
CA ASP A 163 11.67 -41.87 27.57
C ASP A 163 10.21 -41.36 27.53
N LEU A 164 9.32 -41.91 28.36
CA LEU A 164 7.94 -41.45 28.47
C LEU A 164 7.85 -40.05 29.06
N ALA A 165 8.69 -39.73 30.06
CA ALA A 165 8.78 -38.39 30.61
C ALA A 165 9.30 -37.38 29.58
N ASP A 166 10.29 -37.75 28.76
CA ASP A 166 10.79 -36.90 27.66
C ASP A 166 9.68 -36.58 26.64
N ILE A 167 8.90 -37.59 26.24
CA ILE A 167 7.77 -37.39 25.33
C ILE A 167 6.72 -36.45 25.94
N ALA A 168 6.35 -36.67 27.20
CA ALA A 168 5.34 -35.86 27.88
C ALA A 168 5.78 -34.40 28.03
N VAL A 169 7.01 -34.16 28.48
CA VAL A 169 7.56 -32.81 28.68
C VAL A 169 7.72 -32.08 27.35
N ARG A 170 8.27 -32.74 26.32
CA ARG A 170 8.39 -32.13 24.99
C ARG A 170 7.04 -31.70 24.44
N ARG A 171 5.98 -32.50 24.66
CA ARG A 171 4.62 -32.14 24.26
C ARG A 171 4.10 -30.93 25.03
N MET A 172 4.32 -30.86 26.35
CA MET A 172 3.93 -29.70 27.16
C MET A 172 4.60 -28.41 26.66
N GLN A 173 5.90 -28.46 26.38
CA GLN A 173 6.66 -27.30 25.86
C GLN A 173 6.16 -26.85 24.48
N ILE A 174 5.81 -27.78 23.59
CA ILE A 174 5.23 -27.46 22.28
C ILE A 174 3.86 -26.79 22.46
N LEU A 175 2.98 -27.36 23.29
CA LEU A 175 1.64 -26.83 23.57
C LEU A 175 1.70 -25.42 24.18
N GLU A 176 2.60 -25.18 25.13
CA GLU A 176 2.79 -23.86 25.72
C GLU A 176 3.24 -22.81 24.68
N ARG A 177 4.14 -23.20 23.79
CA ARG A 177 4.61 -22.33 22.70
C ARG A 177 3.48 -21.96 21.75
N GLU A 178 2.69 -22.95 21.30
CA GLU A 178 1.53 -22.74 20.44
C GLU A 178 0.46 -21.87 21.12
N SER A 179 0.18 -22.10 22.41
CA SER A 179 -0.78 -21.30 23.17
C SER A 179 -0.32 -19.86 23.34
N ARG A 180 0.97 -19.64 23.61
CA ARG A 180 1.55 -18.30 23.75
C ARG A 180 1.51 -17.53 22.44
N GLU A 181 1.79 -18.20 21.32
CA GLU A 181 1.69 -17.62 19.98
C GLU A 181 0.25 -17.27 19.62
N THR A 182 -0.69 -18.18 19.89
CA THR A 182 -2.13 -17.94 19.71
C THR A 182 -2.62 -16.76 20.56
N GLN A 183 -2.17 -16.65 21.81
CA GLN A 183 -2.54 -15.55 22.69
C GLN A 183 -1.96 -14.21 22.19
N ASN A 184 -0.73 -14.20 21.68
CA ASN A 184 -0.13 -13.02 21.07
C ASN A 184 -0.91 -12.57 19.84
N LEU A 185 -1.25 -13.50 18.93
CA LEU A 185 -2.09 -13.20 17.76
C LEU A 185 -3.46 -12.66 18.17
N ARG A 186 -4.08 -13.24 19.20
CA ARG A 186 -5.36 -12.77 19.74
C ARG A 186 -5.25 -11.37 20.31
N ASN A 187 -4.17 -11.05 21.04
CA ASN A 187 -3.94 -9.71 21.58
C ASN A 187 -3.75 -8.68 20.46
N ILE A 188 -3.03 -9.03 19.39
CA ILE A 188 -2.90 -8.20 18.20
C ILE A 188 -4.29 -7.97 17.58
N LEU A 189 -5.06 -9.03 17.31
CA LEU A 189 -6.41 -8.91 16.74
C LEU A 189 -7.36 -8.07 17.60
N VAL A 190 -7.31 -8.19 18.93
CA VAL A 190 -8.13 -7.38 19.84
C VAL A 190 -7.73 -5.92 19.79
N ASN A 191 -6.42 -5.62 19.78
CA ASN A 191 -5.93 -4.24 19.64
C ASN A 191 -6.33 -3.64 18.28
N LEU A 192 -6.30 -4.45 17.21
CA LEU A 192 -6.74 -4.05 15.87
C LEU A 192 -8.24 -3.81 15.79
N THR A 193 -9.04 -4.67 16.40
CA THR A 193 -10.50 -4.53 16.44
C THR A 193 -10.91 -3.32 17.26
N THR A 194 -10.19 -3.04 18.34
CA THR A 194 -10.40 -1.85 19.19
C THR A 194 -10.03 -0.58 18.44
N ALA A 195 -8.89 -0.57 17.72
CA ALA A 195 -8.49 0.55 16.89
C ALA A 195 -9.51 0.83 15.77
N LEU A 196 -9.98 -0.21 15.06
CA LEU A 196 -11.02 -0.10 14.03
C LEU A 196 -12.35 0.42 14.60
N ALA A 197 -12.77 -0.06 15.78
CA ALA A 197 -13.99 0.41 16.45
C ALA A 197 -13.90 1.89 16.88
N THR A 198 -12.71 2.39 17.19
CA THR A 198 -12.48 3.81 17.51
C THR A 198 -12.34 4.72 16.29
N THR A 199 -12.11 4.16 15.07
CA THR A 199 -11.88 4.95 13.84
C THR A 199 -13.18 5.54 13.24
N LEU A 200 -14.34 5.31 13.87
CA LEU A 200 -15.58 6.02 13.53
C LEU A 200 -15.67 7.43 14.15
N ASP A 201 -14.72 7.80 15.02
CA ASP A 201 -14.57 9.15 15.57
C ASP A 201 -13.38 9.85 14.89
N ALA A 202 -13.63 10.90 14.12
CA ALA A 202 -12.59 11.65 13.40
C ALA A 202 -11.58 12.35 14.34
N ASP A 203 -11.99 12.62 15.58
CA ASP A 203 -11.15 13.24 16.61
C ASP A 203 -10.11 12.27 17.22
N ARG A 204 -10.08 11.00 16.78
CA ARG A 204 -9.15 9.97 17.28
C ARG A 204 -8.21 9.40 16.23
N ALA A 205 -8.10 10.04 15.06
CA ALA A 205 -7.10 9.66 14.04
C ALA A 205 -5.67 9.67 14.60
N ASP A 206 -5.38 10.58 15.52
CA ASP A 206 -4.06 10.70 16.16
C ASP A 206 -3.66 9.45 16.95
N ASP A 207 -4.63 8.72 17.54
CA ASP A 207 -4.34 7.48 18.26
C ASP A 207 -3.86 6.38 17.31
N LEU A 208 -4.49 6.29 16.12
CA LEU A 208 -4.06 5.39 15.06
C LEU A 208 -2.66 5.78 14.57
N PHE A 209 -2.41 7.08 14.35
CA PHE A 209 -1.11 7.55 13.86
C PHE A 209 0.00 7.25 14.86
N ARG A 210 -0.23 7.52 16.15
CA ARG A 210 0.71 7.16 17.23
C ARG A 210 0.95 5.65 17.32
N ALA A 211 -0.10 4.83 17.20
CA ALA A 211 0.04 3.38 17.21
C ALA A 211 0.90 2.86 16.05
N LEU A 212 0.73 3.41 14.84
CA LEU A 212 1.56 3.08 13.70
C LEU A 212 3.01 3.54 13.89
N SER A 213 3.25 4.71 14.49
CA SER A 213 4.61 5.18 14.82
C SER A 213 5.31 4.33 15.89
N HIS A 214 4.55 3.70 16.79
CA HIS A 214 5.09 2.72 17.74
C HIS A 214 5.45 1.39 17.06
N LEU A 215 4.66 0.96 16.08
CA LEU A 215 4.90 -0.28 15.33
C LEU A 215 6.00 -0.12 14.27
N PHE A 216 6.19 1.09 13.73
CA PHE A 216 7.19 1.40 12.71
C PHE A 216 8.08 2.57 13.15
N PRO A 217 9.07 2.33 14.03
CA PRO A 217 9.91 3.40 14.60
C PRO A 217 10.76 4.15 13.57
N SER A 218 11.08 3.47 12.45
CA SER A 218 11.85 4.03 11.34
C SER A 218 11.03 5.05 10.51
N GLY A 219 9.72 5.11 10.72
CA GLY A 219 8.81 6.07 10.12
C GLY A 219 7.86 5.46 9.10
N TRP A 220 6.72 6.12 8.92
CA TRP A 220 5.69 5.76 7.96
C TRP A 220 4.94 7.02 7.51
N PHE A 221 4.28 6.95 6.36
CA PHE A 221 3.25 7.88 5.95
C PHE A 221 2.31 7.21 4.96
N ALA A 222 1.11 7.74 4.80
CA ALA A 222 0.21 7.36 3.74
C ALA A 222 -0.15 8.54 2.85
N VAL A 223 -0.48 8.22 1.60
CA VAL A 223 -0.98 9.16 0.60
C VAL A 223 -2.46 8.90 0.47
N ASP A 224 -3.28 9.90 0.76
CA ASP A 224 -4.71 9.86 0.45
C ASP A 224 -4.91 10.43 -0.95
N LEU A 225 -5.23 9.58 -1.92
CA LEU A 225 -5.44 10.01 -3.31
C LEU A 225 -6.77 10.76 -3.49
N THR A 226 -7.69 10.66 -2.51
CA THR A 226 -8.95 11.41 -2.52
C THR A 226 -8.74 12.85 -2.07
N SER A 227 -7.73 13.12 -1.22
CA SER A 227 -7.35 14.45 -0.73
C SER A 227 -6.10 15.04 -1.38
N GLY A 228 -5.23 14.20 -1.92
CA GLY A 228 -3.87 14.57 -2.34
C GLY A 228 -2.94 14.90 -1.18
N GLN A 229 -3.33 14.59 0.06
CA GLN A 229 -2.58 14.90 1.27
C GLN A 229 -1.82 13.69 1.82
N ALA A 230 -0.78 13.98 2.59
CA ALA A 230 -0.08 13.00 3.40
C ALA A 230 -0.81 12.78 4.73
N LEU A 231 -0.88 11.52 5.16
CA LEU A 231 -1.29 11.11 6.49
C LEU A 231 -0.06 10.57 7.21
N PHE A 232 0.30 11.16 8.34
CA PHE A 232 1.42 10.72 9.17
C PHE A 232 1.20 11.21 10.61
N ASP A 233 2.04 10.74 11.53
CA ASP A 233 2.04 11.21 12.91
C ASP A 233 2.82 12.54 13.04
N PRO A 234 2.16 13.67 13.34
CA PRO A 234 2.82 14.97 13.45
C PRO A 234 3.87 15.02 14.57
N SER A 235 3.74 14.16 15.60
CA SER A 235 4.72 14.11 16.69
C SER A 235 6.02 13.40 16.29
N ARG A 236 6.00 12.66 15.17
CA ARG A 236 7.15 11.94 14.59
C ARG A 236 7.06 11.98 13.06
N PRO A 237 7.27 13.15 12.45
CA PRO A 237 7.16 13.28 11.02
C PRO A 237 8.28 12.48 10.32
N PRO A 238 7.98 11.80 9.21
CA PRO A 238 8.99 11.12 8.42
C PRO A 238 9.93 12.14 7.75
N PRO A 239 11.17 11.74 7.40
CA PRO A 239 12.15 12.64 6.77
C PRO A 239 11.60 13.29 5.48
N GLY A 240 11.73 14.61 5.37
CA GLY A 240 11.27 15.38 4.21
C GLY A 240 9.78 15.78 4.24
N LEU A 241 9.03 15.34 5.25
CA LEU A 241 7.72 15.89 5.60
C LEU A 241 7.85 16.63 6.93
N ASP A 242 7.14 17.73 7.07
CA ASP A 242 6.96 18.44 8.33
C ASP A 242 5.50 18.81 8.51
N ASP A 243 5.14 19.35 9.68
CA ASP A 243 3.75 19.74 9.99
C ASP A 243 3.21 20.86 9.06
N THR A 244 4.07 21.48 8.24
CA THR A 244 3.69 22.55 7.30
C THR A 244 3.49 22.03 5.87
N ILE A 245 4.14 20.93 5.49
CA ILE A 245 4.03 20.29 4.17
C ILE A 245 2.86 19.31 4.18
N SER A 246 1.65 19.81 3.91
CA SER A 246 0.48 18.94 3.69
C SER A 246 0.37 18.43 2.24
N ALA A 247 1.03 19.11 1.30
CA ALA A 247 0.94 18.82 -0.13
C ALA A 247 2.13 17.97 -0.59
N LEU A 248 1.85 16.77 -1.09
CA LEU A 248 2.87 15.83 -1.55
C LEU A 248 3.42 16.18 -2.95
N PRO A 249 4.67 15.79 -3.26
CA PRO A 249 5.20 15.90 -4.60
C PRO A 249 4.31 15.19 -5.61
N GLU A 250 4.04 15.85 -6.73
CA GLU A 250 3.16 15.34 -7.77
C GLU A 250 3.67 14.06 -8.42
N SER A 251 5.00 13.90 -8.48
CA SER A 251 5.66 12.67 -8.92
C SER A 251 5.28 11.45 -8.07
N LEU A 252 5.11 11.64 -6.75
CA LEU A 252 4.73 10.56 -5.85
C LEU A 252 3.25 10.20 -6.00
N ILE A 253 2.38 11.21 -6.16
CA ILE A 253 0.94 11.00 -6.42
C ILE A 253 0.76 10.24 -7.74
N GLY A 254 1.45 10.68 -8.80
CA GLY A 254 1.45 10.00 -10.10
C GLY A 254 1.98 8.56 -10.01
N TYR A 255 3.04 8.34 -9.22
CA TYR A 255 3.56 7.00 -8.98
C TYR A 255 2.52 6.08 -8.32
N CYS A 256 1.79 6.59 -7.30
CA CYS A 256 0.73 5.82 -6.64
C CYS A 256 -0.34 5.40 -7.66
N LEU A 257 -0.90 6.36 -8.40
CA LEU A 257 -1.95 6.12 -9.41
C LEU A 257 -1.54 5.09 -10.48
N GLN A 258 -0.27 5.09 -10.89
CA GLN A 258 0.24 4.18 -11.91
C GLN A 258 0.54 2.77 -11.37
N ASN A 259 0.75 2.62 -10.06
CA ASN A 259 1.13 1.35 -9.42
C ASN A 259 0.03 0.77 -8.53
N ASP A 260 -1.19 1.28 -8.68
CA ASP A 260 -2.41 0.87 -7.99
C ASP A 260 -2.66 -0.64 -8.14
N GLY A 261 -2.25 -1.41 -7.13
CA GLY A 261 -2.50 -2.85 -7.00
C GLY A 261 -1.39 -3.79 -7.48
N THR A 262 -0.43 -3.34 -8.31
CA THR A 262 0.65 -4.21 -8.84
C THR A 262 2.01 -4.02 -8.17
N GLY A 263 2.20 -2.92 -7.42
CA GLY A 263 3.43 -2.61 -6.68
C GLY A 263 3.49 -3.11 -5.23
N ALA A 264 2.42 -3.74 -4.73
CA ALA A 264 2.30 -4.12 -3.32
C ALA A 264 3.44 -5.06 -2.88
N GLY A 265 4.28 -4.57 -1.96
CA GLY A 265 5.41 -5.34 -1.39
C GLY A 265 6.78 -5.12 -2.05
N ARG A 266 6.92 -4.23 -3.04
CA ARG A 266 8.24 -3.87 -3.58
C ARG A 266 8.90 -2.75 -2.77
N ASN A 267 10.22 -2.79 -2.67
CA ASN A 267 11.02 -1.67 -2.19
C ASN A 267 11.02 -0.58 -3.27
N VAL A 268 10.50 0.58 -2.91
CA VAL A 268 10.42 1.77 -3.76
C VAL A 268 11.38 2.81 -3.22
N ARG A 269 12.05 3.53 -4.14
CA ARG A 269 12.83 4.72 -3.79
C ARG A 269 11.94 5.94 -3.95
N ILE A 270 11.68 6.62 -2.85
CA ILE A 270 10.84 7.81 -2.80
C ILE A 270 11.69 9.02 -2.41
N SER A 271 11.34 10.19 -2.95
CA SER A 271 11.92 11.46 -2.53
C SER A 271 10.77 12.41 -2.21
N LEU A 272 10.75 12.91 -0.97
CA LEU A 272 9.70 13.79 -0.46
C LEU A 272 10.07 15.27 -0.58
N ASP A 273 11.38 15.57 -0.52
CA ASP A 273 11.97 16.91 -0.65
C ASP A 273 12.59 17.16 -2.06
N GLY A 274 12.57 16.16 -2.94
CA GLY A 274 13.19 16.21 -4.27
C GLY A 274 14.73 16.06 -4.27
N ILE A 275 15.35 15.90 -3.10
CA ILE A 275 16.81 15.89 -2.92
C ILE A 275 17.26 14.56 -2.31
N THR A 276 16.67 14.18 -1.18
CA THR A 276 16.98 12.95 -0.46
C THR A 276 16.07 11.83 -0.91
N THR A 277 16.65 10.64 -1.09
CA THR A 277 15.93 9.45 -1.52
C THR A 277 15.92 8.43 -0.40
N HIS A 278 14.72 8.00 -0.01
CA HIS A 278 14.49 7.00 1.03
C HIS A 278 13.99 5.70 0.40
N SER A 279 14.44 4.57 0.95
CA SER A 279 13.85 3.26 0.63
C SER A 279 12.57 3.09 1.45
N ALA A 280 11.48 2.71 0.80
CA ALA A 280 10.21 2.48 1.44
C ALA A 280 9.50 1.26 0.87
N ARG A 281 8.78 0.52 1.71
CA ARG A 281 7.84 -0.52 1.30
C ARG A 281 6.47 0.11 1.06
N MET A 282 5.91 -0.08 -0.13
CA MET A 282 4.59 0.42 -0.49
C MET A 282 3.51 -0.66 -0.33
N LYS A 283 2.38 -0.29 0.28
CA LYS A 283 1.13 -1.07 0.38
C LYS A 283 -0.02 -0.21 -0.17
N SER A 284 -0.81 -0.74 -1.10
CA SER A 284 -1.94 0.02 -1.68
C SER A 284 -3.10 0.11 -0.70
N LEU A 285 -3.72 1.28 -0.53
CA LEU A 285 -4.95 1.45 0.25
C LEU A 285 -6.14 1.37 -0.71
N THR A 286 -7.10 0.50 -0.41
CA THR A 286 -8.19 0.19 -1.34
C THR A 286 -9.54 0.10 -0.64
N ILE A 287 -10.58 0.57 -1.31
CA ILE A 287 -11.99 0.46 -0.90
C ILE A 287 -12.74 -0.20 -2.06
N ASP A 288 -13.43 -1.32 -1.81
CA ASP A 288 -14.13 -2.08 -2.86
C ASP A 288 -13.25 -2.37 -4.09
N ASN A 289 -11.98 -2.76 -3.84
CA ASN A 289 -10.92 -2.95 -4.85
C ASN A 289 -10.55 -1.70 -5.67
N THR A 290 -11.07 -0.53 -5.31
CA THR A 290 -10.68 0.75 -5.90
C THR A 290 -9.52 1.33 -5.10
N PRO A 291 -8.39 1.69 -5.73
CA PRO A 291 -7.27 2.34 -5.07
C PRO A 291 -7.64 3.75 -4.63
N VAL A 292 -7.51 4.01 -3.34
CA VAL A 292 -7.82 5.31 -2.72
C VAL A 292 -6.60 5.94 -2.05
N GLY A 293 -5.48 5.23 -2.02
CA GLY A 293 -4.25 5.71 -1.39
C GLY A 293 -3.12 4.71 -1.43
N ALA A 294 -2.03 5.03 -0.74
CA ALA A 294 -0.91 4.14 -0.54
C ALA A 294 -0.23 4.40 0.81
N LEU A 295 0.09 3.35 1.55
CA LEU A 295 0.90 3.38 2.77
C LEU A 295 2.36 3.09 2.41
N PHE A 296 3.27 3.92 2.90
CA PHE A 296 4.71 3.81 2.78
C PHE A 296 5.34 3.57 4.15
N LEU A 297 6.13 2.51 4.26
CA LEU A 297 6.88 2.15 5.46
C LEU A 297 8.37 2.35 5.19
N LEU A 298 9.04 3.20 5.96
CA LEU A 298 10.45 3.54 5.79
C LEU A 298 11.33 2.47 6.43
N VAL A 299 11.54 1.36 5.72
CA VAL A 299 12.32 0.22 6.21
C VAL A 299 13.46 -0.14 5.26
N GLU A 300 14.58 -0.58 5.84
CA GLU A 300 15.70 -1.17 5.10
C GLU A 300 15.51 -2.69 5.02
N GLY A 301 15.19 -3.20 3.83
CA GLY A 301 15.05 -4.64 3.59
C GLY A 301 13.60 -5.14 3.61
N ASP A 302 13.43 -6.40 4.00
CA ASP A 302 12.13 -7.07 4.04
C ASP A 302 11.47 -6.93 5.41
N LEU A 303 10.14 -6.77 5.41
CA LEU A 303 9.36 -6.76 6.64
C LEU A 303 9.36 -8.16 7.26
N SER A 304 9.58 -8.22 8.56
CA SER A 304 9.39 -9.44 9.34
C SER A 304 7.92 -9.88 9.36
N PRO A 305 7.60 -11.14 9.73
CA PRO A 305 6.22 -11.61 9.76
C PRO A 305 5.29 -10.78 10.67
N HIS A 306 5.80 -10.22 11.76
CA HIS A 306 5.01 -9.38 12.66
C HIS A 306 4.78 -7.98 12.08
N GLU A 307 5.79 -7.40 11.41
CA GLU A 307 5.65 -6.12 10.71
C GLU A 307 4.72 -6.23 9.50
N GLU A 308 4.68 -7.38 8.80
CA GLU A 308 3.72 -7.62 7.72
C GLU A 308 2.27 -7.60 8.22
N ILE A 309 2.00 -8.26 9.37
CA ILE A 309 0.68 -8.24 10.01
C ILE A 309 0.32 -6.80 10.44
N ALA A 310 1.26 -6.07 11.04
CA ALA A 310 1.07 -4.68 11.43
C ALA A 310 0.83 -3.75 10.21
N ALA A 311 1.55 -3.99 9.10
CA ALA A 311 1.41 -3.23 7.87
C ALA A 311 0.05 -3.44 7.22
N GLN A 312 -0.41 -4.69 7.19
CA GLN A 312 -1.73 -5.06 6.69
C GLN A 312 -2.83 -4.45 7.57
N ALA A 313 -2.66 -4.46 8.88
CA ALA A 313 -3.53 -3.75 9.80
C ALA A 313 -3.60 -2.23 9.55
N GLY A 314 -2.45 -1.58 9.40
CA GLY A 314 -2.37 -0.17 9.05
C GLY A 314 -3.05 0.14 7.72
N GLN A 315 -2.88 -0.73 6.72
CA GLN A 315 -3.56 -0.66 5.43
C GLN A 315 -5.08 -0.64 5.58
N PHE A 316 -5.65 -1.54 6.39
CA PHE A 316 -7.10 -1.56 6.64
C PHE A 316 -7.60 -0.32 7.40
N ALA A 317 -6.89 0.08 8.45
CA ALA A 317 -7.29 1.22 9.28
C ALA A 317 -7.24 2.53 8.47
N LEU A 318 -6.17 2.77 7.70
CA LEU A 318 -6.03 3.95 6.86
C LEU A 318 -7.00 3.95 5.68
N SER A 319 -7.28 2.80 5.06
CA SER A 319 -8.32 2.69 4.03
C SER A 319 -9.70 3.07 4.59
N THR A 320 -9.98 2.67 5.84
CA THR A 320 -11.23 3.03 6.54
C THR A 320 -11.29 4.52 6.90
N LEU A 321 -10.17 5.12 7.28
CA LEU A 321 -10.09 6.56 7.54
C LEU A 321 -10.36 7.37 6.26
N ILE A 322 -9.78 6.94 5.13
CA ILE A 322 -10.00 7.55 3.81
C ILE A 322 -11.44 7.30 3.32
N LEU A 323 -12.08 6.19 3.71
CA LEU A 323 -13.44 5.82 3.27
C LEU A 323 -14.46 6.93 3.49
N ARG A 324 -14.40 7.66 4.61
CA ARG A 324 -15.32 8.77 4.86
C ARG A 324 -15.15 9.88 3.83
N GLY A 325 -13.92 10.30 3.58
CA GLY A 325 -13.58 11.30 2.56
C GLY A 325 -13.98 10.83 1.16
N TYR A 326 -13.66 9.58 0.84
CA TYR A 326 -14.02 8.92 -0.42
C TYR A 326 -15.53 8.87 -0.66
N LEU A 327 -16.34 8.44 0.31
CA LEU A 327 -17.79 8.36 0.18
C LEU A 327 -18.43 9.73 0.02
N ALA A 328 -18.00 10.71 0.84
CA ALA A 328 -18.47 12.09 0.71
C ALA A 328 -18.14 12.67 -0.67
N PHE A 329 -16.91 12.44 -1.14
CA PHE A 329 -16.48 12.82 -2.48
C PHE A 329 -17.34 12.14 -3.56
N ARG A 330 -17.54 10.82 -3.49
CA ARG A 330 -18.31 10.08 -4.50
C ARG A 330 -19.76 10.50 -4.57
N LEU A 331 -20.40 10.74 -3.43
CA LEU A 331 -21.78 11.25 -3.40
C LEU A 331 -21.89 12.64 -4.02
N ARG A 332 -20.94 13.55 -3.71
CA ARG A 332 -20.85 14.86 -4.38
C ARG A 332 -20.58 14.73 -5.86
N GLY A 333 -19.64 13.87 -6.26
CA GLY A 333 -19.29 13.62 -7.66
C GLY A 333 -20.47 13.07 -8.48
N HIS A 334 -21.27 12.17 -7.91
CA HIS A 334 -22.49 11.70 -8.56
C HIS A 334 -23.53 12.80 -8.74
N SER A 335 -23.69 13.66 -7.74
CA SER A 335 -24.62 14.80 -7.80
C SER A 335 -24.17 15.83 -8.84
N ALA A 336 -22.87 16.17 -8.86
CA ALA A 336 -22.27 17.04 -9.87
C ALA A 336 -22.39 16.46 -11.28
N GLN A 337 -22.12 15.17 -11.46
CA GLN A 337 -22.27 14.49 -12.75
C GLN A 337 -23.73 14.48 -13.22
N ARG A 338 -24.70 14.26 -12.32
CA ARG A 338 -26.12 14.32 -12.67
C ARG A 338 -26.50 15.72 -13.13
N LEU A 339 -26.17 16.74 -12.35
CA LEU A 339 -26.44 18.15 -12.68
C LEU A 339 -25.81 18.53 -14.03
N MET A 340 -24.52 18.26 -14.23
CA MET A 340 -23.83 18.60 -15.49
C MET A 340 -24.42 17.89 -16.69
N LYS A 341 -24.83 16.62 -16.58
CA LYS A 341 -25.51 15.92 -17.68
C LYS A 341 -26.85 16.57 -18.06
N ARG A 342 -27.63 17.01 -17.07
CA ARG A 342 -28.90 17.75 -17.32
C ARG A 342 -28.63 19.09 -17.99
N LEU A 343 -27.62 19.83 -17.50
CA LEU A 343 -27.19 21.11 -18.09
C LEU A 343 -26.69 20.95 -19.53
N PHE A 344 -25.98 19.86 -19.83
CA PHE A 344 -25.49 19.57 -21.18
C PHE A 344 -26.59 19.11 -22.13
N ALA A 345 -27.58 18.37 -21.63
CA ALA A 345 -28.75 17.96 -22.40
C ALA A 345 -29.69 19.13 -22.72
N GLY A 346 -29.57 20.25 -21.99
CA GLY A 346 -30.47 21.40 -22.12
C GLY A 346 -31.90 21.04 -21.71
N GLU A 347 -32.06 20.21 -20.67
CA GLU A 347 -33.39 19.84 -20.16
C GLU A 347 -34.22 21.07 -19.79
N ASP A 348 -35.53 21.02 -20.06
CA ASP A 348 -36.54 21.99 -19.61
C ASP A 348 -36.81 21.85 -18.09
N ALA A 349 -35.74 21.90 -17.29
CA ALA A 349 -35.84 22.05 -15.85
C ALA A 349 -35.99 23.53 -15.50
N SER A 350 -36.70 23.83 -14.40
CA SER A 350 -36.76 25.22 -13.94
C SER A 350 -35.36 25.70 -13.58
N LEU A 351 -34.98 26.91 -14.03
CA LEU A 351 -33.67 27.50 -13.71
C LEU A 351 -33.42 27.53 -12.19
N THR A 352 -34.48 27.72 -11.40
CA THR A 352 -34.43 27.71 -9.94
C THR A 352 -33.99 26.36 -9.39
N GLU A 353 -34.54 25.25 -9.88
CA GLU A 353 -34.16 23.90 -9.44
C GLU A 353 -32.69 23.60 -9.75
N LEU A 354 -32.22 23.95 -10.95
CA LEU A 354 -30.83 23.76 -11.34
C LEU A 354 -29.89 24.63 -10.47
N GLN A 355 -30.30 25.86 -10.14
CA GLN A 355 -29.55 26.76 -9.26
C GLN A 355 -29.48 26.24 -7.82
N GLU A 356 -30.57 25.67 -7.29
CA GLU A 356 -30.60 25.05 -5.97
C GLU A 356 -29.69 23.81 -5.91
N GLU A 357 -29.75 22.94 -6.92
CA GLU A 357 -28.87 21.75 -7.01
C GLU A 357 -27.39 22.16 -7.10
N ALA A 358 -27.07 23.19 -7.87
CA ALA A 358 -25.73 23.74 -7.98
C ALA A 358 -25.24 24.42 -6.69
N ALA A 359 -26.12 25.10 -5.95
CA ALA A 359 -25.80 25.71 -4.67
C ALA A 359 -25.43 24.67 -3.59
N ILE A 360 -26.09 23.50 -3.59
CA ILE A 360 -25.74 22.37 -2.70
C ILE A 360 -24.30 21.87 -2.96
N LEU A 361 -23.81 22.02 -4.19
CA LEU A 361 -22.46 21.68 -4.60
C LEU A 361 -21.44 22.81 -4.40
N ASP A 362 -21.83 23.89 -3.71
CA ASP A 362 -21.01 25.11 -3.54
C ASP A 362 -20.60 25.75 -4.88
N PHE A 363 -21.51 25.70 -5.86
CA PHE A 363 -21.29 26.23 -7.20
C PHE A 363 -22.48 27.10 -7.65
N PRO A 364 -22.62 28.33 -7.14
CA PRO A 364 -23.70 29.21 -7.58
C PRO A 364 -23.51 29.60 -9.05
N MET A 365 -24.56 29.51 -9.85
CA MET A 365 -24.53 29.78 -11.31
C MET A 365 -25.01 31.19 -11.69
N ASN A 366 -24.85 32.15 -10.77
CA ASN A 366 -25.21 33.56 -10.96
C ASN A 366 -24.01 34.44 -11.34
N VAL A 367 -22.83 33.83 -11.45
CA VAL A 367 -21.59 34.47 -11.90
C VAL A 367 -21.21 33.96 -13.29
N GLU A 368 -20.28 34.65 -13.94
CA GLU A 368 -19.69 34.20 -15.19
C GLU A 368 -18.94 32.88 -14.98
N MET A 369 -19.12 31.95 -15.91
CA MET A 369 -18.56 30.60 -15.83
C MET A 369 -17.75 30.27 -17.09
N ARG A 370 -16.89 29.26 -16.97
CA ARG A 370 -16.17 28.66 -18.10
C ARG A 370 -16.28 27.15 -18.02
N LEU A 371 -16.34 26.53 -19.20
CA LEU A 371 -16.28 25.09 -19.34
C LEU A 371 -14.92 24.69 -19.93
N LEU A 372 -14.22 23.82 -19.22
CA LEU A 372 -13.03 23.13 -19.70
C LEU A 372 -13.38 21.70 -20.10
N ALA A 373 -12.83 21.24 -21.22
CA ALA A 373 -12.85 19.85 -21.63
C ALA A 373 -11.42 19.33 -21.64
N ILE A 374 -11.14 18.30 -20.83
CA ILE A 374 -9.80 17.74 -20.65
C ILE A 374 -9.81 16.30 -21.17
N SER A 375 -8.92 16.01 -22.11
CA SER A 375 -8.73 14.68 -22.68
C SER A 375 -7.28 14.25 -22.63
N THR A 376 -7.06 12.94 -22.58
CA THR A 376 -5.78 12.30 -22.78
C THR A 376 -5.91 11.30 -23.93
N PRO A 377 -5.55 11.68 -25.17
CA PRO A 377 -5.82 10.86 -26.35
C PRO A 377 -5.18 9.46 -26.32
N GLU A 378 -4.15 9.27 -25.48
CA GLU A 378 -3.38 8.03 -25.39
C GLU A 378 -3.95 6.97 -24.41
N HIS A 379 -4.96 7.29 -23.59
CA HIS A 379 -5.39 6.41 -22.48
C HIS A 379 -6.91 6.16 -22.37
N ARG A 380 -7.28 5.02 -21.74
CA ARG A 380 -8.65 4.68 -21.33
C ARG A 380 -9.19 5.69 -20.31
N ARG A 381 -10.53 5.70 -20.13
CA ARG A 381 -11.26 6.57 -19.18
C ARG A 381 -10.48 6.82 -17.88
N PRO A 382 -10.40 8.08 -17.40
CA PRO A 382 -9.69 8.39 -16.17
C PRO A 382 -10.28 7.63 -14.99
N THR A 383 -9.43 7.20 -14.05
CA THR A 383 -9.87 6.58 -12.80
C THR A 383 -10.58 7.62 -11.93
N ASP A 384 -11.46 7.18 -11.02
CA ASP A 384 -12.16 8.07 -10.08
C ASP A 384 -11.15 8.92 -9.27
N SER A 385 -10.04 8.32 -8.83
CA SER A 385 -8.98 9.00 -8.08
C SER A 385 -8.25 10.06 -8.93
N ALA A 386 -7.95 9.77 -10.20
CA ALA A 386 -7.36 10.75 -11.11
C ALA A 386 -8.33 11.92 -11.38
N HIS A 387 -9.61 11.62 -11.62
CA HIS A 387 -10.65 12.64 -11.78
C HIS A 387 -10.78 13.54 -10.54
N SER A 388 -10.76 12.94 -9.35
CA SER A 388 -10.81 13.66 -8.06
C SER A 388 -9.67 14.66 -7.91
N LEU A 389 -8.44 14.23 -8.22
CA LEU A 389 -7.25 15.06 -8.11
C LEU A 389 -7.26 16.20 -9.13
N VAL A 390 -7.67 15.93 -10.36
CA VAL A 390 -7.83 16.97 -11.40
C VAL A 390 -8.84 18.03 -10.96
N LEU A 391 -9.99 17.64 -10.41
CA LEU A 391 -10.98 18.58 -9.87
C LEU A 391 -10.40 19.42 -8.73
N ARG A 392 -9.71 18.80 -7.76
CA ARG A 392 -9.10 19.56 -6.64
C ARG A 392 -8.05 20.54 -7.13
N LYS A 393 -7.19 20.14 -8.07
CA LYS A 393 -6.19 21.04 -8.66
C LYS A 393 -6.86 22.22 -9.36
N ALA A 394 -7.98 21.99 -10.04
CA ALA A 394 -8.75 23.07 -10.65
C ALA A 394 -9.33 23.98 -9.57
N GLN A 395 -9.82 23.43 -8.46
CA GLN A 395 -10.38 24.22 -7.37
C GLN A 395 -9.33 25.06 -6.63
N GLN A 396 -8.14 24.50 -6.43
CA GLN A 396 -7.00 25.22 -5.83
C GLN A 396 -6.49 26.35 -6.73
N GLN A 397 -6.44 26.12 -8.03
CA GLN A 397 -5.88 27.08 -8.98
C GLN A 397 -6.88 28.16 -9.43
N PHE A 398 -8.14 27.78 -9.60
CA PHE A 398 -9.17 28.62 -10.24
C PHE A 398 -10.40 28.89 -9.36
N GLY A 399 -10.48 28.31 -8.16
CA GLY A 399 -11.57 28.57 -7.20
C GLY A 399 -12.73 27.58 -7.30
N GLN A 400 -13.97 28.05 -7.38
CA GLN A 400 -15.12 27.16 -7.36
C GLN A 400 -15.26 26.41 -8.70
N ALA A 401 -15.36 25.08 -8.62
CA ALA A 401 -15.50 24.21 -9.78
C ALA A 401 -16.25 22.92 -9.45
N ILE A 402 -17.02 22.44 -10.41
CA ILE A 402 -17.63 21.11 -10.44
C ILE A 402 -17.17 20.36 -11.70
N SER A 403 -17.21 19.03 -11.67
CA SER A 403 -16.78 18.25 -12.83
C SER A 403 -17.56 16.96 -13.02
N CYS A 404 -17.49 16.44 -14.23
CA CYS A 404 -18.03 15.15 -14.60
C CYS A 404 -17.16 14.47 -15.65
N VAL A 405 -17.31 13.16 -15.80
CA VAL A 405 -16.65 12.38 -16.86
C VAL A 405 -17.71 11.90 -17.84
N ILE A 406 -17.52 12.23 -19.12
CA ILE A 406 -18.37 11.79 -20.23
C ILE A 406 -17.46 11.23 -21.31
N ASP A 407 -17.67 9.96 -21.68
CA ASP A 407 -16.90 9.26 -22.72
C ASP A 407 -15.38 9.32 -22.59
N GLY A 408 -14.89 9.45 -21.35
CA GLY A 408 -13.45 9.51 -21.04
C GLY A 408 -12.87 10.93 -21.01
N THR A 409 -13.64 11.94 -21.39
CA THR A 409 -13.29 13.35 -21.23
C THR A 409 -13.74 13.86 -19.87
N ILE A 410 -12.86 14.55 -19.15
CA ILE A 410 -13.20 15.27 -17.92
C ILE A 410 -13.70 16.66 -18.32
N PHE A 411 -14.95 16.96 -18.00
CA PHE A 411 -15.50 18.31 -18.14
C PHE A 411 -15.49 19.00 -16.78
N ILE A 412 -14.94 20.22 -16.73
CA ILE A 412 -14.93 21.05 -15.53
C ILE A 412 -15.67 22.34 -15.82
N LEU A 413 -16.74 22.60 -15.07
CA LEU A 413 -17.41 23.88 -15.05
C LEU A 413 -16.89 24.66 -13.85
N LEU A 414 -16.34 25.84 -14.09
CA LEU A 414 -15.69 26.68 -13.08
C LEU A 414 -16.17 28.12 -13.21
N HIS A 415 -16.01 28.92 -12.16
CA HIS A 415 -16.27 30.36 -12.21
C HIS A 415 -15.16 31.07 -13.00
N ASP A 416 -15.55 31.95 -13.91
CA ASP A 416 -14.58 32.75 -14.67
C ASP A 416 -13.94 33.78 -13.74
N GLY A 417 -12.62 33.83 -13.75
CA GLY A 417 -11.83 34.70 -12.88
C GLY A 417 -10.47 35.00 -13.51
N ASP A 418 -9.81 36.06 -13.04
CA ASP A 418 -8.59 36.60 -13.67
C ASP A 418 -7.50 35.54 -13.91
N MET A 419 -7.34 34.61 -12.95
CA MET A 419 -6.35 33.51 -13.01
C MET A 419 -6.53 32.56 -14.19
N LEU A 420 -7.74 32.47 -14.77
CA LEU A 420 -8.01 31.55 -15.87
C LEU A 420 -7.44 32.05 -17.20
N ASP A 421 -7.27 33.37 -17.35
CA ASP A 421 -6.67 34.01 -18.52
C ASP A 421 -5.17 34.28 -18.37
N GLU A 422 -4.64 34.15 -17.16
CA GLU A 422 -3.21 34.21 -16.88
C GLU A 422 -2.47 32.95 -17.37
N THR A 423 -1.45 33.15 -18.21
CA THR A 423 -0.61 32.06 -18.73
C THR A 423 0.02 31.25 -17.59
N THR A 424 0.47 31.91 -16.53
CA THR A 424 1.07 31.26 -15.36
C THR A 424 0.11 30.31 -14.66
N GLY A 425 -1.18 30.69 -14.51
CA GLY A 425 -2.19 29.83 -13.90
C GLY A 425 -2.51 28.61 -14.75
N ARG A 426 -2.60 28.79 -16.08
CA ARG A 426 -2.81 27.69 -17.03
C ARG A 426 -1.66 26.69 -17.05
N ASP A 427 -0.43 27.20 -17.08
CA ASP A 427 0.78 26.37 -17.11
C ASP A 427 0.94 25.58 -15.80
N ALA A 428 0.66 26.22 -14.66
CA ALA A 428 0.68 25.56 -13.35
C ALA A 428 -0.36 24.43 -13.28
N PHE A 429 -1.59 24.66 -13.72
CA PHE A 429 -2.62 23.62 -13.76
C PHE A 429 -2.26 22.49 -14.73
N LEU A 430 -1.80 22.82 -15.94
CA LEU A 430 -1.41 21.83 -16.95
C LEU A 430 -0.27 20.95 -16.44
N GLN A 431 0.72 21.54 -15.78
CA GLN A 431 1.81 20.81 -15.16
C GLN A 431 1.31 19.89 -14.04
N ALA A 432 0.39 20.39 -13.21
CA ALA A 432 -0.17 19.63 -12.10
C ALA A 432 -0.96 18.40 -12.55
N ILE A 433 -1.72 18.49 -13.64
CA ILE A 433 -2.53 17.36 -14.12
C ILE A 433 -1.72 16.37 -14.97
N ARG A 434 -0.57 16.77 -15.54
CA ARG A 434 0.33 15.87 -16.32
C ARG A 434 0.90 14.73 -15.50
N THR A 435 1.04 14.91 -14.20
CA THR A 435 1.55 13.89 -13.27
C THR A 435 0.46 12.91 -12.85
N VAL A 436 -0.80 13.37 -12.85
CA VAL A 436 -1.99 12.61 -12.46
C VAL A 436 -2.56 11.82 -13.64
N LEU A 437 -2.65 12.46 -14.81
CA LEU A 437 -3.19 11.86 -16.02
C LEU A 437 -2.07 11.21 -16.84
N SER A 438 -2.27 9.98 -17.28
CA SER A 438 -1.30 9.28 -18.13
C SER A 438 -1.30 9.87 -19.55
N GLY A 439 -0.14 10.31 -20.01
CA GLY A 439 0.04 10.92 -21.34
C GLY A 439 0.03 12.45 -21.31
N ARG A 440 -0.13 13.07 -22.48
CA ARG A 440 -0.11 14.54 -22.61
C ARG A 440 -1.54 15.08 -22.63
N PRO A 441 -1.97 15.79 -21.58
CA PRO A 441 -3.33 16.29 -21.50
C PRO A 441 -3.56 17.42 -22.50
N LEU A 442 -4.74 17.38 -23.10
CA LEU A 442 -5.29 18.38 -23.99
C LEU A 442 -6.45 19.07 -23.28
N ILE A 443 -6.42 20.39 -23.17
CA ILE A 443 -7.45 21.18 -22.52
C ILE A 443 -8.08 22.12 -23.54
N VAL A 444 -9.39 22.04 -23.74
CA VAL A 444 -10.16 22.98 -24.54
C VAL A 444 -11.02 23.84 -23.63
N GLN A 445 -10.92 25.16 -23.78
CA GLN A 445 -11.66 26.14 -22.99
C GLN A 445 -12.82 26.75 -23.81
N SER A 446 -13.99 26.91 -23.20
CA SER A 446 -15.15 27.60 -23.78
C SER A 446 -14.97 29.13 -23.81
N GLN A 447 -15.85 29.80 -24.55
CA GLN A 447 -16.13 31.23 -24.32
C GLN A 447 -16.78 31.42 -22.93
N PRO A 448 -16.79 32.65 -22.37
CA PRO A 448 -17.48 32.89 -21.11
C PRO A 448 -18.98 32.62 -21.21
N ILE A 449 -19.50 32.02 -20.14
CA ILE A 449 -20.89 31.58 -20.00
C ILE A 449 -21.53 32.51 -18.96
N THR A 450 -22.46 33.34 -19.39
CA THR A 450 -23.12 34.34 -18.52
C THR A 450 -24.47 33.89 -18.01
N ALA A 451 -25.01 32.78 -18.55
CA ALA A 451 -26.28 32.21 -18.11
C ALA A 451 -26.28 30.67 -18.22
N PRO A 452 -26.98 29.95 -17.32
CA PRO A 452 -27.05 28.48 -17.35
C PRO A 452 -27.54 27.91 -18.68
N GLY A 453 -28.47 28.57 -19.37
CA GLY A 453 -28.98 28.14 -20.68
C GLY A 453 -27.93 28.11 -21.81
N GLN A 454 -26.77 28.76 -21.63
CA GLN A 454 -25.67 28.72 -22.59
C GLN A 454 -24.77 27.49 -22.41
N ILE A 455 -24.90 26.74 -21.30
CA ILE A 455 -24.00 25.63 -20.95
C ILE A 455 -24.10 24.49 -21.97
N ALA A 456 -25.30 24.13 -22.43
CA ALA A 456 -25.49 23.10 -23.46
C ALA A 456 -24.76 23.46 -24.76
N ALA A 457 -24.91 24.69 -25.24
CA ALA A 457 -24.22 25.18 -26.43
C ALA A 457 -22.69 25.22 -26.25
N ALA A 458 -22.22 25.64 -25.06
CA ALA A 458 -20.80 25.63 -24.72
C ALA A 458 -20.21 24.21 -24.69
N TYR A 459 -20.95 23.25 -24.13
CA TYR A 459 -20.57 21.83 -24.11
C TYR A 459 -20.42 21.27 -25.53
N ASP A 460 -21.41 21.48 -26.40
CA ASP A 460 -21.35 21.00 -27.77
C ASP A 460 -20.16 21.61 -28.56
N LEU A 461 -19.89 22.89 -28.35
CA LEU A 461 -18.74 23.57 -28.96
C LEU A 461 -17.42 23.03 -28.41
N CYS A 462 -17.28 22.86 -27.11
CA CYS A 462 -16.09 22.28 -26.49
C CYS A 462 -15.83 20.86 -26.99
N ARG A 463 -16.86 20.01 -27.06
CA ARG A 463 -16.74 18.63 -27.56
C ARG A 463 -16.28 18.59 -29.02
N ARG A 464 -16.86 19.42 -29.89
CA ARG A 464 -16.43 19.54 -31.30
C ARG A 464 -15.00 20.04 -31.43
N ASN A 465 -14.64 21.07 -30.67
CA ASN A 465 -13.29 21.63 -30.68
C ASN A 465 -12.25 20.63 -30.16
N LEU A 466 -12.61 19.84 -29.13
CA LEU A 466 -11.76 18.78 -28.61
C LEU A 466 -11.51 17.71 -29.67
N GLN A 467 -12.55 17.27 -30.38
CA GLN A 467 -12.42 16.29 -31.46
C GLN A 467 -11.48 16.77 -32.59
N VAL A 468 -11.55 18.04 -32.96
CA VAL A 468 -10.63 18.65 -33.95
C VAL A 468 -9.22 18.75 -33.41
N ALA A 469 -9.05 19.18 -32.16
CA ALA A 469 -7.75 19.28 -31.53
C ALA A 469 -7.07 17.90 -31.41
N GLU A 470 -7.84 16.85 -31.08
CA GLU A 470 -7.38 15.46 -31.06
C GLU A 470 -7.00 14.95 -32.45
N SER A 471 -7.80 15.22 -33.49
CA SER A 471 -7.49 14.81 -34.86
C SER A 471 -6.21 15.47 -35.39
N MET A 472 -5.89 16.66 -34.90
CA MET A 472 -4.66 17.38 -35.20
C MET A 472 -3.49 17.06 -34.28
N ARG A 473 -3.65 16.13 -33.32
CA ARG A 473 -2.64 15.78 -32.30
C ARG A 473 -2.13 16.99 -31.52
N ALA A 474 -3.01 17.94 -31.25
CA ALA A 474 -2.71 19.08 -30.40
C ALA A 474 -2.49 18.64 -28.96
N GLU A 475 -1.71 19.42 -28.22
CA GLU A 475 -1.39 19.18 -26.81
C GLU A 475 -1.49 20.48 -26.01
N GLY A 476 -1.70 20.36 -24.69
CA GLY A 476 -1.70 21.51 -23.80
C GLY A 476 -2.99 22.31 -23.81
N TRP A 477 -2.89 23.60 -23.45
CA TRP A 477 -4.05 24.45 -23.24
C TRP A 477 -4.45 25.22 -24.50
N ILE A 478 -5.63 24.91 -25.04
CA ILE A 478 -6.22 25.58 -26.19
C ILE A 478 -7.23 26.61 -25.69
N ALA A 479 -6.73 27.79 -25.33
CA ALA A 479 -7.54 28.97 -25.04
C ALA A 479 -7.79 29.72 -26.34
N ARG A 480 -9.02 29.70 -26.84
CA ARG A 480 -9.28 30.32 -28.15
C ARG A 480 -9.79 31.74 -28.02
N ARG A 481 -8.94 32.68 -28.43
CA ARG A 481 -9.36 34.05 -28.74
C ARG A 481 -9.74 34.30 -30.21
N ARG A 482 -9.48 33.42 -31.20
CA ARG A 482 -9.60 33.84 -32.63
C ARG A 482 -9.90 32.79 -33.71
N LEU A 483 -10.82 31.84 -33.53
CA LEU A 483 -11.11 30.88 -34.63
C LEU A 483 -12.59 30.74 -35.05
N GLY A 484 -13.50 31.51 -34.46
CA GLY A 484 -14.90 31.59 -34.93
C GLY A 484 -15.59 30.22 -35.06
N ALA A 485 -16.55 30.10 -35.99
CA ALA A 485 -17.33 28.89 -36.23
C ALA A 485 -16.59 27.81 -37.07
N VAL A 486 -15.46 28.15 -37.69
CA VAL A 486 -14.74 27.29 -38.65
C VAL A 486 -14.40 25.91 -38.06
N PRO A 487 -14.04 25.76 -36.78
CA PRO A 487 -13.58 24.46 -36.27
C PRO A 487 -14.74 23.59 -35.79
N ALA A 488 -15.85 24.21 -35.38
CA ALA A 488 -17.12 23.48 -35.26
C ALA A 488 -17.58 22.96 -36.65
N PHE A 489 -17.40 23.77 -37.70
CA PHE A 489 -17.67 23.36 -39.08
C PHE A 489 -16.74 22.21 -39.54
N MET A 490 -15.44 22.27 -39.23
CA MET A 490 -14.51 21.15 -39.47
C MET A 490 -14.94 19.87 -38.78
N ALA A 491 -15.30 19.94 -37.50
CA ALA A 491 -15.75 18.78 -36.74
C ALA A 491 -16.98 18.12 -37.40
N SER A 492 -17.88 18.93 -37.99
CA SER A 492 -19.09 18.43 -38.65
C SER A 492 -18.85 17.81 -40.03
N ILE A 493 -17.81 18.27 -40.76
CA ILE A 493 -17.51 17.83 -42.13
C ILE A 493 -16.56 16.62 -42.14
N GLY A 494 -15.75 16.46 -41.09
CA GLY A 494 -14.79 15.38 -40.95
C GLY A 494 -13.44 15.68 -41.60
N ASP A 495 -12.37 15.08 -41.05
CA ASP A 495 -10.98 15.38 -41.44
C ASP A 495 -10.68 15.00 -42.90
N THR A 496 -11.25 13.90 -43.39
CA THR A 496 -11.04 13.43 -44.78
C THR A 496 -11.53 14.45 -45.80
N VAL A 497 -12.75 14.97 -45.63
CA VAL A 497 -13.33 15.95 -46.56
C VAL A 497 -12.60 17.29 -46.45
N ALA A 498 -12.18 17.69 -45.25
CA ALA A 498 -11.36 18.88 -45.07
C ALA A 498 -9.97 18.74 -45.71
N GLN A 499 -9.36 17.54 -45.67
CA GLN A 499 -8.10 17.26 -46.34
C GLN A 499 -8.23 17.28 -47.86
N GLU A 500 -9.28 16.68 -48.41
CA GLU A 500 -9.59 16.72 -49.84
C GLU A 500 -9.78 18.17 -50.31
N PHE A 501 -10.61 18.95 -49.59
CA PHE A 501 -10.81 20.37 -49.87
C PHE A 501 -9.49 21.16 -49.85
N LEU A 502 -8.67 20.99 -48.82
CA LEU A 502 -7.37 21.67 -48.76
C LEU A 502 -6.39 21.19 -49.85
N ALA A 503 -6.45 19.92 -50.24
CA ALA A 503 -5.62 19.35 -51.30
C ALA A 503 -6.02 19.88 -52.69
N GLU A 504 -7.30 20.14 -52.90
CA GLU A 504 -7.82 20.71 -54.16
C GLU A 504 -7.59 22.22 -54.24
N THR A 505 -7.81 22.96 -53.14
CA THR A 505 -7.78 24.43 -53.16
C THR A 505 -6.40 25.01 -52.79
N ILE A 506 -5.83 24.62 -51.65
CA ILE A 506 -4.65 25.29 -51.07
C ILE A 506 -3.33 24.63 -51.47
N ALA A 507 -3.28 23.29 -51.53
CA ALA A 507 -2.04 22.58 -51.85
C ALA A 507 -1.39 23.01 -53.19
N PRO A 508 -2.15 23.28 -54.27
CA PRO A 508 -1.58 23.77 -55.53
C PRO A 508 -0.93 25.16 -55.39
N ILE A 509 -1.47 26.02 -54.52
CA ILE A 509 -0.97 27.38 -54.27
C ILE A 509 0.23 27.34 -53.30
N ALA A 510 0.15 26.49 -52.28
CA ALA A 510 1.20 26.36 -51.27
C ALA A 510 2.48 25.71 -51.82
N GLU A 511 2.40 24.95 -52.92
CA GLU A 511 3.56 24.34 -53.61
C GLU A 511 4.51 23.60 -52.65
N GLY A 512 3.95 22.82 -51.72
CA GLY A 512 4.74 22.07 -50.73
C GLY A 512 5.56 22.94 -49.76
N GLY A 513 5.18 24.21 -49.55
CA GLY A 513 5.89 25.15 -48.66
C GLY A 513 7.06 25.88 -49.32
N SER A 514 7.16 25.86 -50.65
CA SER A 514 8.18 26.61 -51.39
C SER A 514 8.15 28.11 -51.05
N SER A 515 9.27 28.82 -51.22
CA SER A 515 9.32 30.27 -50.98
C SER A 515 8.27 31.04 -51.80
N LYS A 516 8.03 30.60 -53.04
CA LYS A 516 6.99 31.15 -53.92
C LYS A 516 5.59 30.85 -53.41
N GLY A 517 5.33 29.61 -52.98
CA GLY A 517 4.04 29.22 -52.44
C GLY A 517 3.70 29.93 -51.13
N ARG A 518 4.68 30.12 -50.24
CA ARG A 518 4.51 30.93 -49.02
C ARG A 518 4.14 32.38 -49.35
N THR A 519 4.85 33.00 -50.30
CA THR A 519 4.55 34.38 -50.74
C THR A 519 3.16 34.47 -51.38
N ALA A 520 2.73 33.45 -52.12
CA ALA A 520 1.41 33.39 -52.74
C ALA A 520 0.29 33.28 -51.70
N ILE A 521 0.44 32.37 -50.72
CA ILE A 521 -0.50 32.21 -49.59
C ILE A 521 -0.59 33.49 -48.75
N GLU A 522 0.54 34.12 -48.45
CA GLU A 522 0.59 35.39 -47.71
C GLU A 522 -0.11 36.52 -48.48
N THR A 523 0.17 36.65 -49.78
CA THR A 523 -0.44 37.68 -50.63
C THR A 523 -1.95 37.47 -50.74
N LEU A 524 -2.41 36.24 -50.97
CA LEU A 524 -3.83 35.91 -51.07
C LEU A 524 -4.57 36.10 -49.75
N SER A 525 -3.95 35.69 -48.63
CA SER A 525 -4.52 35.87 -47.30
C SER A 525 -4.69 37.34 -46.95
N ALA A 526 -3.68 38.18 -47.22
CA ALA A 526 -3.79 39.62 -46.97
C ALA A 526 -4.85 40.26 -47.88
N PHE A 527 -4.92 39.85 -49.14
CA PHE A 527 -5.90 40.39 -50.09
C PHE A 527 -7.34 40.13 -49.67
N LEU A 528 -7.65 38.88 -49.27
CA LEU A 528 -8.99 38.52 -48.82
C LEU A 528 -9.33 39.16 -47.47
N ALA A 529 -8.37 39.22 -46.53
CA ALA A 529 -8.57 39.83 -45.22
C ALA A 529 -8.87 41.34 -45.30
N SER A 530 -8.28 42.06 -46.26
CA SER A 530 -8.55 43.49 -46.51
C SER A 530 -9.79 43.72 -47.39
N GLY A 531 -10.72 42.77 -47.45
CA GLY A 531 -11.96 42.88 -48.22
C GLY A 531 -11.73 43.04 -49.72
N ARG A 532 -10.63 42.49 -50.26
CA ARG A 532 -10.19 42.60 -51.67
C ARG A 532 -9.83 44.02 -52.11
N ARG A 533 -9.52 44.92 -51.16
CA ARG A 533 -9.07 46.29 -51.44
C ARG A 533 -7.56 46.31 -51.65
N GLN A 534 -7.14 46.61 -52.89
CA GLN A 534 -5.74 46.55 -53.28
C GLN A 534 -4.83 47.50 -52.48
N GLN A 535 -5.28 48.73 -52.18
CA GLN A 535 -4.47 49.68 -51.43
C GLN A 535 -4.22 49.20 -50.00
N GLU A 536 -5.28 48.84 -49.27
CA GLU A 536 -5.18 48.34 -47.89
C GLU A 536 -4.38 47.03 -47.81
N THR A 537 -4.47 46.17 -48.83
CA THR A 537 -3.67 44.95 -48.94
C THR A 537 -2.19 45.25 -49.11
N ALA A 538 -1.86 46.19 -50.00
CA ALA A 538 -0.49 46.59 -50.29
C ALA A 538 0.17 47.22 -49.07
N ASP A 539 -0.58 48.05 -48.33
CA ASP A 539 -0.15 48.66 -47.07
C ASP A 539 0.10 47.57 -46.00
N THR A 540 -0.78 46.56 -45.89
CA THR A 540 -0.64 45.44 -44.95
C THR A 540 0.60 44.57 -45.23
N LEU A 541 0.94 44.40 -46.51
CA LEU A 541 2.10 43.62 -46.96
C LEU A 541 3.38 44.46 -47.08
N GLU A 542 3.33 45.76 -46.78
CA GLU A 542 4.43 46.72 -46.92
C GLU A 542 5.06 46.75 -48.34
N ILE A 543 4.21 46.65 -49.38
CA ILE A 543 4.63 46.69 -50.79
C ILE A 543 3.88 47.77 -51.58
N HIS A 544 4.41 48.13 -52.74
CA HIS A 544 3.71 49.04 -53.65
C HIS A 544 2.49 48.36 -54.31
N VAL A 545 1.39 49.08 -54.52
CA VAL A 545 0.14 48.55 -55.10
C VAL A 545 0.33 47.93 -56.49
N SER A 546 1.25 48.46 -57.31
CA SER A 546 1.62 47.86 -58.60
C SER A 546 2.26 46.47 -58.45
N THR A 547 3.07 46.28 -57.42
CA THR A 547 3.70 44.98 -57.11
C THR A 547 2.65 43.99 -56.63
N LEU A 548 1.68 44.43 -55.81
CA LEU A 548 0.55 43.60 -55.39
C LEU A 548 -0.26 43.12 -56.61
N ARG A 549 -0.67 44.05 -57.48
CA ARG A 549 -1.45 43.71 -58.69
C ARG A 549 -0.74 42.67 -59.55
N TYR A 550 0.56 42.85 -59.79
CA TYR A 550 1.37 41.86 -60.50
C TYR A 550 1.37 40.49 -59.80
N ARG A 551 1.49 40.46 -58.46
CA ARG A 551 1.43 39.20 -57.71
C ARG A 551 0.06 38.53 -57.85
N LEU A 552 -1.03 39.28 -57.77
CA LEU A 552 -2.40 38.77 -57.91
C LEU A 552 -2.66 38.25 -59.33
N GLU A 553 -2.26 39.00 -60.37
CA GLU A 553 -2.36 38.56 -61.78
C GLU A 553 -1.60 37.25 -62.00
N ARG A 554 -0.35 37.16 -61.51
CA ARG A 554 0.41 35.91 -61.62
C ARG A 554 -0.20 34.75 -60.84
N LEU A 555 -0.80 35.01 -59.70
CA LEU A 555 -1.45 33.99 -58.89
C LEU A 555 -2.71 33.47 -59.62
N SER A 556 -3.51 34.37 -60.18
CA SER A 556 -4.66 34.05 -61.02
C SER A 556 -4.28 33.25 -62.26
N GLU A 557 -3.28 33.69 -63.03
CA GLU A 557 -2.84 32.99 -64.26
C GLU A 557 -2.26 31.60 -63.97
N ARG A 558 -1.45 31.48 -62.90
CA ARG A 558 -0.74 30.23 -62.60
C ARG A 558 -1.65 29.16 -62.03
N HIS A 559 -2.65 29.54 -61.23
CA HIS A 559 -3.51 28.61 -60.51
C HIS A 559 -4.96 28.62 -61.03
N GLY A 560 -5.26 29.37 -62.09
CA GLY A 560 -6.59 29.45 -62.69
C GLY A 560 -7.65 30.06 -61.75
N LEU A 561 -7.27 31.04 -60.93
CA LEU A 561 -8.16 31.66 -59.95
C LEU A 561 -8.79 32.95 -60.50
N ASP A 562 -10.10 33.04 -60.42
CA ASP A 562 -10.88 34.26 -60.60
C ASP A 562 -11.10 34.96 -59.26
N LEU A 563 -10.24 35.93 -58.95
CA LEU A 563 -10.33 36.72 -57.72
C LEU A 563 -11.41 37.80 -57.77
N THR A 564 -12.23 37.84 -58.85
CA THR A 564 -13.39 38.72 -58.96
C THR A 564 -14.70 37.99 -58.65
N ASP A 565 -14.72 36.65 -58.79
CA ASP A 565 -15.86 35.81 -58.44
C ASP A 565 -16.05 35.74 -56.90
N PRO A 566 -17.19 36.21 -56.36
CA PRO A 566 -17.47 36.13 -54.93
C PRO A 566 -17.46 34.69 -54.38
N ASP A 567 -17.90 33.71 -55.16
CA ASP A 567 -18.02 32.33 -54.69
C ASP A 567 -16.64 31.68 -54.58
N GLN A 568 -15.80 31.80 -55.62
CA GLN A 568 -14.40 31.34 -55.55
C GLN A 568 -13.59 32.09 -54.49
N CYS A 569 -13.83 33.39 -54.27
CA CYS A 569 -13.19 34.14 -53.18
C CYS A 569 -13.56 33.59 -51.81
N PHE A 570 -14.84 33.26 -51.58
CA PHE A 570 -15.30 32.68 -50.33
C PHE A 570 -14.68 31.29 -50.09
N GLU A 571 -14.63 30.47 -51.14
CA GLU A 571 -13.98 29.15 -51.10
C GLU A 571 -12.50 29.27 -50.67
N LEU A 572 -11.75 30.18 -51.31
CA LEU A 572 -10.35 30.45 -50.97
C LEU A 572 -10.18 31.00 -49.54
N GLU A 573 -11.08 31.87 -49.10
CA GLU A 573 -11.04 32.43 -47.74
C GLU A 573 -11.29 31.34 -46.68
N LEU A 574 -12.26 30.47 -46.91
CA LEU A 574 -12.52 29.31 -46.06
C LEU A 574 -11.31 28.37 -46.03
N ALA A 575 -10.77 28.03 -47.20
CA ALA A 575 -9.62 27.13 -47.32
C ALA A 575 -8.37 27.70 -46.64
N LEU A 576 -8.11 29.00 -46.74
CA LEU A 576 -7.00 29.67 -46.05
C LEU A 576 -7.17 29.66 -44.52
N ARG A 577 -8.38 29.91 -44.02
CA ARG A 577 -8.66 29.83 -42.57
C ARG A 577 -8.45 28.41 -42.05
N LEU A 578 -8.89 27.39 -42.81
CA LEU A 578 -8.67 25.97 -42.49
C LEU A 578 -7.18 25.59 -42.53
N TYR A 579 -6.44 26.10 -43.51
CA TYR A 579 -5.00 25.87 -43.65
C TYR A 579 -4.20 26.48 -42.48
N GLN A 580 -4.47 27.74 -42.14
CA GLN A 580 -3.84 28.42 -41.00
C GLN A 580 -4.15 27.73 -39.68
N LEU A 581 -5.40 27.30 -39.52
CA LEU A 581 -5.87 26.55 -38.38
C LEU A 581 -5.08 25.24 -38.18
N ARG A 582 -4.87 24.44 -39.23
CA ARG A 582 -4.02 23.23 -39.14
C ARG A 582 -2.59 23.56 -38.71
N ASN A 583 -2.01 24.61 -39.28
CA ASN A 583 -0.63 25.00 -38.94
C ASN A 583 -0.51 25.50 -37.49
N SER A 584 -1.57 26.11 -36.92
CA SER A 584 -1.57 26.58 -35.53
C SER A 584 -1.55 25.48 -34.47
N TYR A 585 -1.90 24.24 -34.83
CA TYR A 585 -1.89 23.08 -33.93
C TYR A 585 -0.62 22.23 -34.04
N GLN A 586 0.29 22.53 -34.97
CA GLN A 586 1.53 21.78 -35.19
C GLN A 586 2.74 22.38 -34.47
N THR A 587 2.55 23.34 -33.57
CA THR A 587 3.62 23.96 -32.75
C THR A 587 3.54 23.43 -31.35
#